data_AF-A0A504U0L2-F1
#
_entry.id   AF-A0A504U0L2-F1
#
_cell.length_a   1.000
_cell.length_b   1.000
_cell.length_c   1.000
_cell.angle_alpha   90.00
_cell.angle_beta   90.00
_cell.angle_gamma   90.00
#
_symmetry.space_group_name_H-M   'P 1'
#
loop_
_entity.id
_entity.type
_entity.pdbx_description
1 polymer ?
#
loop_
_entity_poly.entity_id
_entity_poly.type
_entity_poly.pdbx_seq_one_letter_code
_entity_poly.pdbx_strand_id
1 'polypeptide(L)'
;MTGLLIASFMLLIAAFLMKPLRVWLQSCARQAEAQNRLVEEYYRSTTRFVQLTSSSHAETREILVWVGHHMMRGTRLITSLILTRMKNGERDTDSRDSRQKSNDPLAGVSDEARHAFSEALAAALLVSSYHSFFWGPRLRSMLKLTFEPKAQEVREPAQFIIRYRQASKSRGGRTFASAG
;
A
#
# COMPACT_ATOMS: atom_id res chain seq x y z
N MET A 1 19.13 30.79 45.07
CA MET A 1 20.11 29.75 44.64
C MET A 1 19.45 28.53 43.97
N THR A 2 18.24 28.14 44.35
CA THR A 2 17.52 26.98 43.75
C THR A 2 17.20 27.12 42.26
N GLY A 3 16.84 28.31 41.76
CA GLY A 3 16.53 28.53 40.34
C GLY A 3 17.70 28.31 39.38
N LEU A 4 18.93 28.65 39.79
CA LEU A 4 20.14 28.44 39.00
C LEU A 4 20.51 26.95 38.88
N LEU A 5 20.31 26.18 39.94
CA LEU A 5 20.53 24.72 39.94
C LEU A 5 19.52 24.00 39.03
N ILE A 6 18.26 24.41 39.06
CA ILE A 6 17.20 23.84 38.20
C ILE A 6 17.49 24.16 36.72
N ALA A 7 17.89 25.39 36.40
CA ALA A 7 18.22 25.79 35.03
C ALA A 7 19.41 24.98 34.46
N SER A 8 20.49 24.82 35.24
CA SER A 8 21.64 24.01 34.84
C SER A 8 21.31 22.52 34.66
N PHE A 9 20.44 21.98 35.51
CA PHE A 9 19.97 20.60 35.39
C PHE A 9 19.10 20.38 34.15
N MET A 10 18.19 21.32 33.84
CA MET A 10 17.38 21.30 32.61
C MET A 10 18.25 21.41 31.35
N LEU A 11 19.31 22.22 31.37
CA LEU A 11 20.28 22.31 30.28
C LEU A 11 21.03 20.99 30.05
N LEU A 12 21.42 20.30 31.11
CA LEU A 12 22.04 18.97 31.03
C LEU A 12 21.07 17.93 30.46
N ILE A 13 19.82 17.92 30.91
CA ILE A 13 18.77 17.05 30.37
C ILE A 13 18.53 17.33 28.89
N ALA A 14 18.41 18.60 28.51
CA ALA A 14 18.23 19.00 27.11
C ALA A 14 19.43 18.54 26.26
N ALA A 15 20.66 18.78 26.70
CA ALA A 15 21.87 18.34 26.00
C ALA A 15 21.93 16.80 25.85
N PHE A 16 21.45 16.06 26.85
CA PHE A 16 21.39 14.60 26.81
C PHE A 16 20.31 14.09 25.85
N LEU A 17 19.14 14.74 25.81
CA LEU A 17 18.01 14.42 24.92
C LEU A 17 18.28 14.78 23.44
N MET A 18 19.21 15.70 23.16
CA MET A 18 19.56 16.07 21.78
C MET A 18 20.15 14.91 20.97
N LYS A 19 20.90 13.99 21.60
CA LYS A 19 21.48 12.82 20.92
C LYS A 19 20.41 11.84 20.42
N PRO A 20 19.50 11.30 21.27
CA PRO A 20 18.44 10.41 20.80
C PRO A 20 17.48 11.13 19.84
N LEU A 21 17.21 12.42 20.05
CA LEU A 21 16.40 13.21 19.13
C LEU A 21 17.04 13.28 17.73
N ARG A 22 18.35 13.52 17.65
CA ARG A 22 19.08 13.53 16.37
C ARG A 22 19.02 12.18 15.66
N VAL A 23 19.22 11.08 16.39
CA VAL A 23 19.13 9.72 15.82
C VAL A 23 17.71 9.44 15.32
N TRP A 24 16.69 9.85 16.07
CA TRP A 24 15.31 9.72 15.68
C TRP A 24 14.99 10.53 14.41
N LEU A 25 15.41 11.80 14.35
CA LEU A 25 15.26 12.65 13.16
C LEU A 25 15.98 12.07 11.93
N GLN A 26 17.19 11.52 12.10
CA GLN A 26 17.89 10.83 11.02
C GLN A 26 17.13 9.59 10.54
N SER A 27 16.52 8.83 11.45
CA SER A 27 15.67 7.69 11.10
C SER A 27 14.43 8.14 10.31
N CYS A 28 13.77 9.21 10.76
CA CYS A 28 12.64 9.81 10.05
C CYS A 28 13.04 10.30 8.65
N ALA A 29 14.20 10.96 8.51
CA ALA A 29 14.70 11.42 7.23
C ALA A 29 14.93 10.26 6.25
N ARG A 30 15.59 9.18 6.69
CA ARG A 30 15.80 7.97 5.86
C ARG A 30 14.49 7.30 5.46
N GLN A 31 13.52 7.25 6.37
CA GLN A 31 12.20 6.68 6.09
C GLN A 31 11.44 7.53 5.07
N ALA A 32 11.49 8.86 5.20
CA ALA A 32 10.88 9.79 4.25
C ALA A 32 11.53 9.68 2.86
N GLU A 33 12.87 9.56 2.80
CA GLU A 33 13.58 9.36 1.53
C GLU A 33 13.19 8.04 0.87
N ALA A 34 13.15 6.94 1.62
CA ALA A 34 12.71 5.64 1.10
C ALA A 34 11.24 5.68 0.63
N GLN A 35 10.38 6.37 1.37
CA GLN A 35 8.98 6.57 0.99
C GLN A 35 8.88 7.38 -0.31
N ASN A 36 9.65 8.46 -0.45
CA ASN A 36 9.61 9.30 -1.64
C ASN A 36 10.02 8.51 -2.91
N ARG A 37 11.06 7.69 -2.82
CA ARG A 37 11.48 6.82 -3.95
C ARG A 37 10.36 5.87 -4.40
N LEU A 38 9.61 5.30 -3.45
CA LEU A 38 8.49 4.42 -3.77
C LEU A 38 7.28 5.18 -4.35
N VAL A 39 7.07 6.42 -3.94
CA VAL A 39 6.06 7.29 -4.55
C VAL A 39 6.42 7.59 -6.01
N GLU A 40 7.67 7.91 -6.29
CA GLU A 40 8.17 8.12 -7.65
C GLU A 40 8.04 6.85 -8.52
N GLU A 41 8.40 5.69 -7.96
CA GLU A 41 8.23 4.39 -8.61
C GLU A 41 6.76 4.09 -8.93
N TYR A 42 5.86 4.34 -7.97
CA TYR A 42 4.42 4.22 -8.20
C TYR A 42 3.93 5.09 -9.37
N TYR A 43 4.32 6.36 -9.42
CA TYR A 43 3.90 7.26 -10.50
C TYR A 43 4.49 6.85 -11.85
N ARG A 44 5.75 6.40 -11.87
CA ARG A 44 6.41 5.90 -13.09
C ARG A 44 5.68 4.67 -13.63
N SER A 45 5.44 3.65 -12.81
CA SER A 45 4.80 2.42 -13.25
C SER A 45 3.31 2.62 -13.56
N THR A 46 2.62 3.52 -12.85
CA THR A 46 1.23 3.92 -13.17
C THR A 46 1.15 4.62 -14.53
N THR A 47 2.07 5.55 -14.81
CA THR A 47 2.11 6.26 -16.09
C THR A 47 2.36 5.28 -17.24
N ARG A 48 3.31 4.36 -17.06
CA ARG A 48 3.60 3.29 -18.03
C ARG A 48 2.38 2.39 -18.26
N PHE A 49 1.67 2.00 -17.20
CA PHE A 49 0.44 1.22 -17.33
C PHE A 49 -0.65 1.98 -18.11
N VAL A 50 -0.84 3.27 -17.83
CA VAL A 50 -1.82 4.10 -18.55
C VAL A 50 -1.45 4.22 -20.02
N GLN A 51 -0.18 4.39 -20.37
CA GLN A 51 0.28 4.45 -21.77
C GLN A 51 0.06 3.13 -22.53
N LEU A 52 0.24 2.00 -21.85
CA LEU A 52 0.11 0.66 -22.45
C LEU A 52 -1.32 0.11 -22.48
N THR A 53 -2.28 0.83 -21.90
CA THR A 53 -3.69 0.41 -21.84
C THR A 53 -4.57 1.33 -22.68
N SER A 54 -5.79 0.91 -22.94
CA SER A 54 -6.83 1.69 -23.64
C SER A 54 -8.01 2.04 -22.72
N SER A 55 -8.99 2.79 -23.24
CA SER A 55 -10.23 3.14 -22.53
C SER A 55 -11.07 1.91 -22.11
N SER A 56 -10.90 0.76 -22.75
CA SER A 56 -11.55 -0.50 -22.33
C SER A 56 -11.08 -1.01 -20.97
N HIS A 57 -10.00 -0.45 -20.41
CA HIS A 57 -9.43 -0.80 -19.12
C HIS A 57 -9.67 0.28 -18.05
N ALA A 58 -10.74 1.07 -18.20
CA ALA A 58 -11.07 2.18 -17.30
C ALA A 58 -11.17 1.76 -15.83
N GLU A 59 -11.79 0.62 -15.52
CA GLU A 59 -11.93 0.11 -14.14
C GLU A 59 -10.54 -0.12 -13.50
N THR A 60 -9.61 -0.72 -14.23
CA THR A 60 -8.26 -1.00 -13.72
C THR A 60 -7.44 0.26 -13.53
N ARG A 61 -7.64 1.28 -14.38
CA ARG A 61 -7.05 2.61 -14.22
C ARG A 61 -7.60 3.34 -13.00
N GLU A 62 -8.91 3.26 -12.78
CA GLU A 62 -9.56 3.85 -11.61
C GLU A 62 -9.05 3.23 -10.30
N ILE A 63 -8.79 1.92 -10.30
CA ILE A 63 -8.15 1.25 -9.16
C ILE A 63 -6.78 1.85 -8.87
N LEU A 64 -5.94 2.08 -9.88
CA LEU A 64 -4.63 2.71 -9.65
C LEU A 64 -4.80 4.12 -9.08
N VAL A 65 -5.69 4.94 -9.63
CA VAL A 65 -5.95 6.31 -9.12
C VAL A 65 -6.39 6.26 -7.66
N TRP A 66 -7.31 5.36 -7.32
CA TRP A 66 -7.77 5.17 -5.94
C TRP A 66 -6.63 4.72 -5.03
N VAL A 67 -5.81 3.76 -5.48
CA VAL A 67 -4.63 3.28 -4.73
C VAL A 67 -3.66 4.43 -4.47
N GLY A 68 -3.37 5.27 -5.47
CA GLY A 68 -2.52 6.45 -5.31
C GLY A 68 -3.10 7.47 -4.33
N HIS A 69 -4.42 7.65 -4.34
CA HIS A 69 -5.08 8.51 -3.37
C HIS A 69 -4.99 7.97 -1.93
N HIS A 70 -4.99 6.65 -1.77
CA HIS A 70 -5.00 6.00 -0.47
C HIS A 70 -3.63 5.58 0.06
N MET A 71 -2.59 5.50 -0.79
CA MET A 71 -1.24 5.13 -0.35
C MET A 71 -0.66 6.13 0.66
N MET A 72 -1.05 7.40 0.56
CA MET A 72 -0.63 8.48 1.46
C MET A 72 -1.54 8.63 2.70
N ARG A 73 -2.66 7.89 2.76
CA ARG A 73 -3.68 8.00 3.82
C ARG A 73 -3.49 6.95 4.91
N GLY A 74 -2.26 6.82 5.39
CA GLY A 74 -1.91 5.88 6.46
C GLY A 74 -1.80 4.44 5.98
N THR A 75 -2.02 3.48 6.88
CA THR A 75 -1.98 2.03 6.59
C THR A 75 -3.30 1.48 6.05
N ARG A 76 -4.31 2.32 5.83
CA ARG A 76 -5.68 1.90 5.46
C ARG A 76 -5.71 1.01 4.22
N LEU A 77 -4.82 1.27 3.26
CA LEU A 77 -4.67 0.48 2.05
C LEU A 77 -4.33 -0.98 2.41
N ILE A 78 -3.23 -1.18 3.13
CA ILE A 78 -2.76 -2.50 3.56
C ILE A 78 -3.78 -3.18 4.49
N THR A 79 -4.31 -2.45 5.47
CA THR A 79 -5.26 -3.03 6.44
C THR A 79 -6.53 -3.49 5.73
N SER A 80 -7.02 -2.74 4.74
CA SER A 80 -8.20 -3.15 3.97
C SER A 80 -7.97 -4.44 3.19
N LEU A 81 -6.77 -4.64 2.64
CA LEU A 81 -6.39 -5.86 1.94
C LEU A 81 -6.24 -7.07 2.86
N ILE A 82 -5.59 -6.88 4.01
CA ILE A 82 -5.42 -7.94 5.01
C ILE A 82 -6.78 -8.39 5.54
N LEU A 83 -7.64 -7.43 5.93
CA LEU A 83 -8.98 -7.74 6.44
C LEU A 83 -9.85 -8.43 5.39
N THR A 84 -9.73 -8.04 4.12
CA THR A 84 -10.46 -8.69 3.03
C THR A 84 -9.96 -10.11 2.79
N ARG A 85 -8.64 -10.35 2.86
CA ARG A 85 -8.07 -11.71 2.80
C ARG A 85 -8.57 -12.58 3.95
N MET A 86 -8.63 -12.06 5.17
CA MET A 86 -9.13 -12.81 6.33
C MET A 86 -10.61 -13.16 6.19
N LYS A 87 -11.45 -12.18 5.82
CA LYS A 87 -12.90 -12.38 5.63
C LYS A 87 -13.24 -13.37 4.51
N ASN A 88 -12.41 -13.43 3.47
CA ASN A 88 -12.62 -14.34 2.35
C ASN A 88 -11.96 -15.71 2.57
N GLY A 89 -10.92 -15.80 3.42
CA GLY A 89 -10.28 -17.07 3.76
C GLY A 89 -11.20 -18.05 4.50
N GLU A 90 -12.23 -17.56 5.18
CA GLU A 90 -13.28 -18.39 5.81
C GLU A 90 -14.33 -18.91 4.81
N ARG A 91 -14.39 -18.37 3.57
CA ARG A 91 -15.34 -18.81 2.53
C ARG A 91 -14.74 -19.78 1.51
N ASP A 92 -13.46 -20.09 1.62
CA ASP A 92 -12.67 -20.77 0.58
C ASP A 92 -12.65 -22.31 0.69
N THR A 93 -13.45 -22.93 1.56
CA THR A 93 -13.50 -24.40 1.67
C THR A 93 -14.44 -25.09 0.67
N ASP A 94 -15.39 -24.41 0.01
CA ASP A 94 -16.44 -25.13 -0.75
C ASP A 94 -16.76 -24.65 -2.18
N SER A 95 -16.08 -23.64 -2.74
CA SER A 95 -16.51 -23.12 -4.07
C SER A 95 -15.41 -22.55 -4.99
N ARG A 96 -14.15 -22.96 -4.77
CA ARG A 96 -12.99 -22.25 -5.33
C ARG A 96 -12.66 -22.52 -6.81
N ASP A 97 -13.15 -23.59 -7.43
CA ASP A 97 -12.64 -23.97 -8.77
C ASP A 97 -13.46 -23.51 -9.98
N SER A 98 -14.71 -23.07 -9.83
CA SER A 98 -15.61 -22.95 -11.01
C SER A 98 -15.95 -21.52 -11.46
N ARG A 99 -15.75 -20.49 -10.63
CA ARG A 99 -16.17 -19.10 -10.95
C ARG A 99 -15.04 -18.07 -11.05
N GLN A 100 -13.82 -18.41 -10.65
CA GLN A 100 -12.68 -17.48 -10.66
C GLN A 100 -12.01 -17.38 -12.04
N LYS A 101 -12.34 -18.29 -12.96
CA LYS A 101 -11.70 -18.43 -14.28
C LYS A 101 -12.27 -17.53 -15.39
N SER A 102 -13.42 -16.87 -15.21
CA SER A 102 -14.16 -16.23 -16.32
C SER A 102 -14.16 -14.71 -16.37
N ASN A 103 -13.54 -13.99 -15.43
CA ASN A 103 -13.43 -12.53 -15.49
C ASN A 103 -12.10 -12.06 -14.90
N ASP A 104 -11.00 -12.35 -15.60
CA ASP A 104 -9.74 -11.66 -15.33
C ASP A 104 -9.90 -10.19 -15.78
N PRO A 105 -9.90 -9.21 -14.86
CA PRO A 105 -10.02 -7.79 -15.17
C PRO A 105 -8.80 -7.24 -15.94
N LEU A 106 -7.75 -8.04 -16.11
CA LEU A 106 -6.58 -7.77 -16.94
C LEU A 106 -6.56 -8.64 -18.21
N ALA A 107 -7.66 -9.31 -18.56
CA ALA A 107 -7.80 -10.02 -19.82
C ALA A 107 -7.65 -9.04 -21.00
N GLY A 108 -6.72 -9.31 -21.90
CA GLY A 108 -6.42 -8.45 -23.06
C GLY A 108 -5.38 -7.35 -22.81
N VAL A 109 -4.84 -7.24 -21.59
CA VAL A 109 -3.72 -6.33 -21.27
C VAL A 109 -2.38 -7.00 -21.63
N SER A 110 -1.44 -6.24 -22.22
CA SER A 110 -0.09 -6.75 -22.50
C SER A 110 0.64 -7.15 -21.22
N ASP A 111 1.54 -8.13 -21.29
CA ASP A 111 2.29 -8.58 -20.11
C ASP A 111 3.13 -7.44 -19.50
N GLU A 112 3.67 -6.54 -20.33
CA GLU A 112 4.35 -5.33 -19.86
C GLU A 112 3.44 -4.42 -19.04
N ALA A 113 2.18 -4.24 -19.44
CA ALA A 113 1.21 -3.46 -18.68
C ALA A 113 0.82 -4.19 -17.39
N ARG A 114 0.67 -5.51 -17.39
CA ARG A 114 0.42 -6.29 -16.17
C ARG A 114 1.58 -6.15 -15.17
N HIS A 115 2.83 -6.18 -15.66
CA HIS A 115 4.00 -5.91 -14.84
C HIS A 115 3.99 -4.49 -14.27
N ALA A 116 3.79 -3.47 -15.10
CA ALA A 116 3.70 -2.09 -14.65
C ALA A 116 2.58 -1.86 -13.61
N PHE A 117 1.43 -2.51 -13.78
CA PHE A 117 0.34 -2.51 -12.80
C PHE A 117 0.75 -3.14 -11.47
N SER A 118 1.42 -4.30 -11.53
CA SER A 118 1.87 -5.01 -10.33
C SER A 118 2.94 -4.23 -9.56
N GLU A 119 3.87 -3.59 -10.26
CA GLU A 119 4.90 -2.73 -9.67
C GLU A 119 4.28 -1.50 -9.01
N ALA A 120 3.35 -0.83 -9.68
CA ALA A 120 2.63 0.30 -9.11
C ALA A 120 1.90 -0.12 -7.81
N LEU A 121 1.19 -1.25 -7.82
CA LEU A 121 0.52 -1.75 -6.62
C LEU A 121 1.51 -2.08 -5.49
N ALA A 122 2.61 -2.75 -5.79
CA ALA A 122 3.64 -3.09 -4.82
C ALA A 122 4.23 -1.83 -4.18
N ALA A 123 4.59 -0.85 -5.00
CA ALA A 123 5.11 0.44 -4.56
C ALA A 123 4.11 1.16 -3.64
N ALA A 124 2.84 1.27 -4.03
CA ALA A 124 1.81 1.92 -3.22
C ALA A 124 1.56 1.24 -1.86
N LEU A 125 1.60 -0.09 -1.82
CA LEU A 125 1.49 -0.83 -0.55
C LEU A 125 2.70 -0.60 0.34
N LEU A 126 3.90 -0.58 -0.24
CA LEU A 126 5.10 -0.26 0.51
C LEU A 126 5.06 1.18 1.04
N VAL A 127 4.62 2.16 0.24
CA VAL A 127 4.39 3.55 0.72
C VAL A 127 3.46 3.58 1.92
N SER A 128 2.31 2.90 1.84
CA SER A 128 1.32 2.85 2.92
C SER A 128 1.89 2.28 4.23
N SER A 129 2.89 1.40 4.15
CA SER A 129 3.51 0.77 5.33
C SER A 129 4.42 1.71 6.11
N TYR A 130 4.99 2.75 5.47
CA TYR A 130 5.83 3.75 6.14
C TYR A 130 5.04 4.67 7.09
N HIS A 131 3.72 4.73 6.95
CA HIS A 131 2.87 5.52 7.84
C HIS A 131 2.63 4.87 9.22
N SER A 132 3.11 3.65 9.47
CA SER A 132 2.99 3.01 10.79
C SER A 132 4.35 2.73 11.41
N PHE A 133 4.65 3.39 12.52
CA PHE A 133 5.91 3.18 13.25
C PHE A 133 5.99 1.77 13.86
N PHE A 134 4.92 1.31 14.52
CA PHE A 134 4.90 0.02 15.23
C PHE A 134 4.74 -1.18 14.31
N TRP A 135 3.85 -1.08 13.32
CA TRP A 135 3.53 -2.21 12.44
C TRP A 135 4.20 -2.12 11.08
N GLY A 136 4.73 -0.95 10.69
CA GLY A 136 5.36 -0.72 9.39
C GLY A 136 6.52 -1.66 9.08
N PRO A 137 7.48 -1.93 9.98
CA PRO A 137 8.54 -2.91 9.72
C PRO A 137 7.98 -4.31 9.40
N ARG A 138 7.02 -4.80 10.18
CA ARG A 138 6.38 -6.10 9.97
C ARG A 138 5.60 -6.15 8.65
N LEU A 139 4.85 -5.09 8.35
CA LEU A 139 4.12 -4.96 7.09
C LEU A 139 5.07 -4.91 5.89
N ARG A 140 6.19 -4.18 5.99
CA ARG A 140 7.23 -4.15 4.95
C ARG A 140 7.83 -5.52 4.71
N SER A 141 8.14 -6.28 5.76
CA SER A 141 8.68 -7.63 5.61
C SER A 141 7.65 -8.57 4.96
N MET A 142 6.37 -8.50 5.35
CA MET A 142 5.31 -9.29 4.73
C MET A 142 5.10 -8.94 3.25
N LEU A 143 5.10 -7.64 2.93
CA LEU A 143 4.97 -7.17 1.55
C LEU A 143 6.20 -7.56 0.73
N LYS A 144 7.40 -7.38 1.27
CA LYS A 144 8.63 -7.84 0.62
C LYS A 144 8.58 -9.34 0.36
N LEU A 145 8.18 -10.19 1.31
CA LEU A 145 8.04 -11.63 1.06
C LEU A 145 6.97 -11.98 0.01
N THR A 146 5.96 -11.11 -0.16
CA THR A 146 4.90 -11.30 -1.16
C THR A 146 5.33 -10.84 -2.55
N PHE A 147 6.28 -9.89 -2.64
CA PHE A 147 6.73 -9.26 -3.88
C PHE A 147 8.22 -9.55 -4.22
N GLU A 148 8.96 -10.24 -3.35
CA GLU A 148 10.33 -10.70 -3.62
C GLU A 148 10.24 -11.74 -4.74
N PRO A 149 11.13 -11.68 -5.74
CA PRO A 149 11.04 -12.51 -6.91
C PRO A 149 11.48 -13.94 -6.57
N LYS A 150 10.59 -14.73 -5.94
CA LYS A 150 10.57 -16.16 -6.20
C LYS A 150 9.99 -16.32 -7.60
N ALA A 151 10.83 -16.78 -8.51
CA ALA A 151 10.71 -16.79 -9.96
C ALA A 151 9.48 -17.48 -10.59
N GLN A 152 8.37 -17.69 -9.87
CA GLN A 152 7.20 -18.42 -10.38
C GLN A 152 5.84 -17.92 -9.90
N GLU A 153 5.73 -16.95 -8.99
CA GLU A 153 4.44 -16.64 -8.33
C GLU A 153 4.09 -15.16 -8.22
N VAL A 154 4.38 -14.36 -9.25
CA VAL A 154 3.51 -13.19 -9.56
C VAL A 154 2.25 -13.70 -10.28
N ARG A 155 1.61 -14.72 -9.72
CA ARG A 155 0.36 -15.27 -10.26
C ARG A 155 -0.78 -14.41 -9.73
N GLU A 156 -1.25 -13.53 -10.61
CA GLU A 156 -2.58 -12.94 -10.62
C GLU A 156 -2.79 -11.62 -9.83
N PRO A 157 -2.30 -10.50 -10.38
CA PRO A 157 -2.84 -9.17 -10.07
C PRO A 157 -4.38 -9.10 -10.18
N ALA A 158 -4.99 -9.98 -10.98
CA ALA A 158 -6.43 -10.21 -11.07
C ALA A 158 -7.11 -10.50 -9.71
N GLN A 159 -6.48 -11.31 -8.85
CA GLN A 159 -7.02 -11.63 -7.53
C GLN A 159 -7.09 -10.39 -6.62
N PHE A 160 -6.14 -9.47 -6.79
CA PHE A 160 -6.13 -8.23 -6.03
C PHE A 160 -7.29 -7.32 -6.43
N ILE A 161 -7.57 -7.19 -7.72
CA ILE A 161 -8.70 -6.41 -8.24
C ILE A 161 -10.03 -7.00 -7.75
N ILE A 162 -10.18 -8.32 -7.78
CA ILE A 162 -11.39 -9.01 -7.28
C ILE A 162 -11.57 -8.79 -5.77
N ARG A 163 -10.50 -8.94 -4.97
CA ARG A 163 -10.53 -8.66 -3.52
C ARG A 163 -10.86 -7.19 -3.26
N TYR A 164 -10.25 -6.28 -4.01
CA TYR A 164 -10.54 -4.85 -3.90
C TYR A 164 -12.01 -4.53 -4.22
N ARG A 165 -12.58 -5.11 -5.28
CA ARG A 165 -14.00 -4.96 -5.63
C ARG A 165 -14.92 -5.44 -4.49
N GLN A 166 -14.53 -6.51 -3.79
CA GLN A 166 -15.27 -7.00 -2.62
C GLN A 166 -15.11 -6.07 -1.40
N ALA A 167 -13.90 -5.54 -1.17
CA ALA A 167 -13.63 -4.58 -0.09
C ALA A 167 -14.37 -3.26 -0.28
N SER A 168 -14.36 -2.71 -1.50
CA SER A 168 -15.06 -1.46 -1.86
C SER A 168 -16.57 -1.65 -1.80
N LYS A 169 -17.15 -2.77 -2.25
CA LYS A 169 -18.58 -3.09 -2.03
C LYS A 169 -18.95 -3.14 -0.55
N SER A 170 -18.08 -3.67 0.31
CA SER A 170 -18.35 -3.74 1.76
C SER A 170 -18.31 -2.39 2.47
N ARG A 171 -17.63 -1.38 1.90
CA ARG A 171 -17.59 0.00 2.41
C ARG A 171 -18.55 0.96 1.68
N GLY A 172 -18.91 0.64 0.44
CA GLY A 172 -19.72 1.49 -0.46
C GLY A 172 -21.24 1.26 -0.37
N GLY A 173 -21.72 0.32 0.44
CA GLY A 173 -23.16 0.11 0.68
C GLY A 173 -23.89 1.25 1.40
N ARG A 174 -23.26 2.43 1.59
CA ARG A 174 -23.90 3.61 2.18
C ARG A 174 -23.73 4.91 1.39
N THR A 175 -23.03 4.95 0.25
CA THR A 175 -22.74 6.25 -0.41
C THR A 175 -22.84 6.28 -1.94
N PHE A 176 -23.51 5.32 -2.57
CA PHE A 176 -23.87 5.41 -4.01
C PHE A 176 -25.32 5.03 -4.29
N ALA A 177 -26.22 5.49 -3.41
CA ALA A 177 -27.66 5.48 -3.62
C ALA A 177 -28.25 6.83 -3.19
N SER A 178 -27.69 7.94 -3.69
CA SER A 178 -28.39 9.24 -3.71
C SER A 178 -27.76 10.14 -4.77
N ALA A 179 -28.12 9.89 -6.02
CA ALA A 179 -28.14 10.88 -7.09
C ALA A 179 -29.12 10.35 -8.13
N GLY A 180 -30.41 10.41 -7.77
CA GLY A 180 -31.47 10.56 -8.74
C GLY A 180 -31.55 12.01 -9.17
#